data_AF-A0A353DEG8-F1
#
_entry.id   AF-A0A353DEG8-F1
#
_cell.length_a   1.000
_cell.length_b   1.000
_cell.length_c   1.000
_cell.angle_alpha   90.00
_cell.angle_beta   90.00
_cell.angle_gamma   90.00
#
_symmetry.space_group_name_H-M   'P 1'
#
loop_
_entity.id
_entity.type
_entity.pdbx_description
1 polymer ?
#
loop_
_entity_poly.entity_id
_entity_poly.type
_entity_poly.pdbx_seq_one_letter_code
_entity_poly.pdbx_strand_id
1 'polypeptide(L)'
;MAVAAGKKYSQTVLDEDIRTLYSSGLVDDVKFYAKNVEGGVEVTAEVVTRRLIAGLGFTGNSKFTDRKLANESGLGVGQILSDEQIIQARKKVEKLYLDYGYPDIEVKHGLQPTARPGYADLVFVLNEGDKNEIRNIRFEGNSAFKDADLRKEMSTKQKGFFSWFTKSGRINAVALDEDLERVADYYRSRGYWKVRVGIPKRLLVANEQVDLIIPVNEGAKYTVNSVNFPNLTVFTPKELMPALTLIQGMPFSSKKVRDDIRMIRDYFGSRGYADAAVVPDVREISGSKVNIFYRVTRGKIFKVGRVNIQGNVKSQDRVIRREVAEGMRPGENFNSVDLESTKRRLTNLNYFSDVQVSSVNSSQSGYRDVNILVGETNTGNVNFGMGFSSVDNIVGFVNLEQTNFDVTNWGRFTGAGQRFSASLRAGALRKDFRVSLVEPWFMGKKLKLGGELYYRDLLFLSEEYDQTNAGASIWLGKQVGRRARIEGRYRFEKIE
;
A
#
# COMPACT_ATOMS: atom_id res chain seq x y z
N MET A 1 28.40 27.98 5.78
CA MET A 1 29.09 27.44 6.96
C MET A 1 29.09 28.48 8.06
N ALA A 2 28.81 28.07 9.29
CA ALA A 2 28.76 28.88 10.49
C ALA A 2 30.16 29.03 11.14
N VAL A 3 31.03 28.03 10.98
CA VAL A 3 32.47 28.07 11.27
C VAL A 3 33.13 29.09 10.34
N ALA A 4 33.89 30.01 10.93
CA ALA A 4 34.61 31.06 10.23
C ALA A 4 35.81 31.52 11.05
N ALA A 5 36.83 32.06 10.38
CA ALA A 5 38.00 32.64 11.02
C ALA A 5 37.59 33.75 12.02
N GLY A 6 38.23 33.78 13.19
CA GLY A 6 37.96 34.74 14.26
C GLY A 6 36.76 34.42 15.16
N LYS A 7 35.97 33.37 14.86
CA LYS A 7 34.92 32.89 15.77
C LYS A 7 35.45 31.87 16.77
N LYS A 8 34.79 31.76 17.94
CA LYS A 8 35.12 30.75 18.96
C LYS A 8 34.88 29.35 18.40
N TYR A 9 35.89 28.48 18.51
CA TYR A 9 35.79 27.07 18.15
C TYR A 9 34.67 26.38 18.95
N SER A 10 33.83 25.63 18.26
CA SER A 10 32.76 24.82 18.86
C SER A 10 32.55 23.56 18.03
N GLN A 11 32.65 22.40 18.69
CA GLN A 11 32.38 21.11 18.06
C GLN A 11 30.93 21.02 17.55
N THR A 12 29.97 21.58 18.29
CA THR A 12 28.56 21.59 17.90
C THR A 12 28.32 22.37 16.61
N VAL A 13 29.03 23.49 16.42
CA VAL A 13 28.93 24.29 15.19
C VAL A 13 29.56 23.55 14.01
N LEU A 14 30.65 22.80 14.25
CA LEU A 14 31.23 21.92 13.23
C LEU A 14 30.26 20.81 12.82
N ASP A 15 29.59 20.16 13.77
CA ASP A 15 28.62 19.10 13.48
C ASP A 15 27.41 19.63 12.67
N GLU A 16 26.96 20.86 12.94
CA GLU A 16 25.93 21.55 12.16
C GLU A 16 26.39 21.88 10.74
N ASP A 17 27.64 22.32 10.57
CA ASP A 17 28.22 22.58 9.26
C ASP A 17 28.43 21.31 8.45
N ILE A 18 28.85 20.20 9.08
CA ILE A 18 28.91 18.88 8.47
C ILE A 18 27.52 18.50 7.92
N ARG A 19 26.47 18.63 8.75
CA ARG A 19 25.08 18.36 8.33
C ARG A 19 24.65 19.27 7.18
N THR A 20 25.04 20.54 7.19
CA THR A 20 24.72 21.51 6.13
C THR A 20 25.42 21.18 4.82
N LEU A 21 26.68 20.72 4.88
CA LEU A 21 27.44 20.29 3.72
C LEU A 21 26.84 19.02 3.11
N TYR A 22 26.49 18.03 3.92
CA TYR A 22 25.79 16.84 3.43
C TYR A 22 24.39 17.16 2.88
N SER A 23 23.62 18.04 3.54
CA SER A 23 22.28 18.41 3.07
C SER A 23 22.28 19.22 1.78
N SER A 24 23.40 19.86 1.44
CA SER A 24 23.58 20.51 0.13
C SER A 24 23.53 19.52 -1.04
N GLY A 25 23.82 18.24 -0.80
CA GLY A 25 23.83 17.18 -1.81
C GLY A 25 25.04 17.21 -2.76
N LEU A 26 25.96 18.17 -2.60
CA LEU A 26 27.16 18.36 -3.43
C LEU A 26 28.42 17.68 -2.88
N VAL A 27 28.38 17.26 -1.62
CA VAL A 27 29.50 16.70 -0.87
C VAL A 27 29.29 15.20 -0.67
N ASP A 28 30.33 14.44 -0.93
CA ASP A 28 30.36 12.99 -0.78
C ASP A 28 30.93 12.57 0.58
N ASP A 29 32.05 13.17 0.98
CA ASP A 29 32.66 13.00 2.29
C ASP A 29 33.24 14.33 2.77
N VAL A 30 33.20 14.56 4.08
CA VAL A 30 33.76 15.73 4.75
C VAL A 30 34.43 15.30 6.04
N LYS A 31 35.71 15.65 6.18
CA LYS A 31 36.48 15.47 7.42
C LYS A 31 37.00 16.81 7.88
N PHE A 32 36.72 17.12 9.12
CA PHE A 32 37.30 18.28 9.78
C PHE A 32 38.42 17.82 10.70
N TYR A 33 39.59 18.41 10.54
CA TYR A 33 40.75 18.26 11.41
C TYR A 33 40.91 19.53 12.22
N ALA A 34 41.03 19.41 13.54
CA ALA A 34 41.28 20.53 14.44
C ALA A 34 42.64 20.36 15.11
N LYS A 35 43.47 21.40 15.04
CA LYS A 35 44.81 21.43 15.64
C LYS A 35 44.97 22.69 16.49
N ASN A 36 45.44 22.53 17.72
CA ASN A 36 45.76 23.68 18.58
C ASN A 36 47.01 24.39 18.03
N VAL A 37 46.92 25.71 17.89
CA VAL A 37 48.00 26.59 17.43
C VAL A 37 48.14 27.77 18.40
N GLU A 38 49.27 28.46 18.36
CA GLU A 38 49.50 29.63 19.21
C GLU A 38 48.48 30.73 18.87
N GLY A 39 47.61 31.08 19.83
CA GLY A 39 46.53 32.04 19.64
C GLY A 39 45.17 31.46 19.21
N GLY A 40 45.00 30.14 19.06
CA GLY A 40 43.68 29.55 18.76
C GLY A 40 43.66 28.09 18.33
N VAL A 41 42.63 27.73 17.55
CA VAL A 41 42.45 26.40 16.95
C VAL A 41 42.41 26.55 15.43
N GLU A 42 43.33 25.89 14.73
CA GLU A 42 43.31 25.75 13.28
C GLU A 42 42.36 24.62 12.91
N VAL A 43 41.43 24.89 11.99
CA VAL A 43 40.47 23.90 11.49
C VAL A 43 40.66 23.72 10.00
N THR A 44 41.01 22.50 9.58
CA THR A 44 41.16 22.11 8.17
C THR A 44 39.99 21.24 7.76
N ALA A 45 39.27 21.64 6.70
CA ALA A 45 38.20 20.85 6.12
C ALA A 45 38.73 20.13 4.87
N GLU A 46 38.77 18.80 4.91
CA GLU A 46 38.98 17.96 3.75
C GLU A 46 37.61 17.59 3.18
N VAL A 47 37.29 18.13 1.99
CA VAL A 47 35.97 17.98 1.35
C VAL A 47 36.15 17.18 0.08
N VAL A 48 35.50 16.01 0.01
CA VAL A 48 35.35 15.25 -1.23
C VAL A 48 34.02 15.64 -1.84
N THR A 49 34.06 16.39 -2.94
CA THR A 49 32.85 16.76 -3.68
C THR A 49 32.34 15.58 -4.50
N ARG A 50 31.02 15.46 -4.63
CA ARG A 50 30.43 14.51 -5.57
C ARG A 50 30.81 14.86 -6.99
N ARG A 51 31.01 13.81 -7.79
CA ARG A 51 31.36 13.98 -9.19
C ARG A 51 30.10 14.33 -10.00
N LEU A 52 30.28 15.05 -11.09
CA LEU A 52 29.23 15.28 -12.08
C LEU A 52 29.38 14.27 -13.22
N ILE A 53 28.26 13.89 -13.83
CA ILE A 53 28.25 13.00 -15.00
C ILE A 53 28.82 13.78 -16.20
N ALA A 54 29.98 13.40 -16.70
CA ALA A 54 30.55 13.96 -17.94
C ALA A 54 29.93 13.31 -19.18
N GLY A 55 29.81 11.98 -19.16
CA GLY A 55 29.22 11.17 -20.20
C GLY A 55 28.40 10.03 -19.61
N LEU A 56 27.34 9.65 -20.32
CA LEU A 56 26.50 8.49 -20.00
C LEU A 56 26.56 7.52 -21.17
N GLY A 57 27.11 6.33 -20.92
CA GLY A 57 27.27 5.28 -21.92
C GLY A 57 26.47 4.02 -21.57
N PHE A 58 26.10 3.27 -22.61
CA PHE A 58 25.49 1.95 -22.49
C PHE A 58 26.25 0.97 -23.39
N THR A 59 26.43 -0.25 -22.91
CA THR A 59 27.10 -1.32 -23.66
C THR A 59 26.34 -2.63 -23.47
N GLY A 60 26.37 -3.49 -24.49
CA GLY A 60 25.64 -4.77 -24.47
C GLY A 60 24.13 -4.65 -24.75
N ASN A 61 23.63 -3.45 -25.02
CA ASN A 61 22.25 -3.20 -25.43
C ASN A 61 22.08 -3.33 -26.95
N SER A 62 21.53 -4.45 -27.41
CA SER A 62 21.15 -4.67 -28.81
C SER A 62 19.69 -4.27 -29.07
N LYS A 63 18.83 -4.37 -28.06
CA LYS A 63 17.38 -4.20 -28.22
C LYS A 63 16.92 -2.75 -28.17
N PHE A 64 17.53 -1.94 -27.31
CA PHE A 64 17.19 -0.54 -27.14
C PHE A 64 18.40 0.35 -27.42
N THR A 65 18.14 1.49 -28.06
CA THR A 65 19.17 2.48 -28.32
C THR A 65 19.60 3.18 -27.04
N ASP A 66 20.85 3.64 -26.99
CA ASP A 66 21.42 4.40 -25.86
C ASP A 66 20.54 5.59 -25.47
N ARG A 67 20.00 6.30 -26.47
CA ARG A 67 19.08 7.42 -26.24
C ARG A 67 17.83 7.00 -25.45
N LYS A 68 17.26 5.82 -25.76
CA LYS A 68 16.09 5.31 -25.05
C LYS A 68 16.45 4.92 -23.61
N LEU A 69 17.60 4.28 -23.42
CA LEU A 69 18.08 3.89 -22.09
C LEU A 69 18.44 5.10 -21.22
N ALA A 70 19.06 6.13 -21.81
CA ALA A 70 19.34 7.40 -21.15
C ALA A 70 18.04 8.05 -20.65
N ASN A 71 17.04 8.18 -21.53
CA ASN A 71 15.74 8.76 -21.18
C ASN A 71 15.04 7.96 -20.06
N GLU A 72 15.05 6.63 -20.12
CA GLU A 72 14.43 5.77 -19.10
C GLU A 72 15.17 5.83 -17.76
N SER A 73 16.50 5.86 -17.78
CA SER A 73 17.32 5.95 -16.57
C SER A 73 17.01 7.23 -15.78
N GLY A 74 16.64 8.31 -16.49
CA GLY A 74 16.44 9.64 -15.92
C GLY A 74 17.76 10.35 -15.56
N LEU A 75 18.90 9.78 -15.97
CA LEU A 75 20.22 10.39 -15.82
C LEU A 75 20.57 11.23 -17.05
N GLY A 76 21.27 12.33 -16.81
CA GLY A 76 21.75 13.22 -17.86
C GLY A 76 23.14 13.77 -17.53
N VAL A 77 23.84 14.19 -18.58
CA VAL A 77 25.12 14.88 -18.45
C VAL A 77 24.96 16.14 -17.60
N GLY A 78 25.93 16.39 -16.72
CA GLY A 78 25.95 17.52 -15.79
C GLY A 78 25.17 17.32 -14.49
N GLN A 79 24.46 16.18 -14.32
CA GLN A 79 23.83 15.84 -13.05
C GLN A 79 24.87 15.36 -12.02
N ILE A 80 24.54 15.52 -10.74
CA ILE A 80 25.31 14.96 -9.64
C ILE A 80 25.24 13.44 -9.73
N LEU A 81 26.40 12.81 -9.63
CA LEU A 81 26.54 11.36 -9.55
C LEU A 81 26.43 10.96 -8.07
N SER A 82 25.33 10.29 -7.72
CA SER A 82 25.14 9.68 -6.40
C SER A 82 24.75 8.21 -6.54
N ASP A 83 25.17 7.38 -5.58
CA ASP A 83 24.89 5.94 -5.58
C ASP A 83 23.39 5.64 -5.65
N GLU A 84 22.57 6.41 -4.93
CA GLU A 84 21.11 6.27 -4.97
C GLU A 84 20.57 6.49 -6.38
N GLN A 85 21.02 7.55 -7.07
CA GLN A 85 20.59 7.82 -8.45
C GLN A 85 21.04 6.73 -9.43
N ILE A 86 22.26 6.20 -9.27
CA ILE A 86 22.75 5.09 -10.09
C ILE A 86 21.91 3.83 -9.87
N ILE A 87 21.59 3.49 -8.61
CA ILE A 87 20.76 2.33 -8.27
C ILE A 87 19.35 2.48 -8.85
N GLN A 88 18.74 3.66 -8.72
CA GLN A 88 17.41 3.92 -9.28
C GLN A 88 17.41 3.86 -10.81
N ALA A 89 18.42 4.47 -11.46
CA ALA A 89 18.61 4.41 -12.90
C ALA A 89 18.74 2.96 -13.39
N ARG A 90 19.57 2.17 -12.71
CA ARG A 90 19.76 0.74 -13.00
C ARG A 90 18.44 -0.03 -12.92
N LYS A 91 17.69 0.16 -11.84
CA LYS A 91 16.37 -0.49 -11.64
C LYS A 91 15.37 -0.11 -12.73
N LYS A 92 15.37 1.14 -13.20
CA LYS A 92 14.48 1.56 -14.31
C LYS A 92 14.86 0.89 -15.63
N VAL A 93 16.16 0.81 -15.93
CA VAL A 93 16.66 0.10 -17.11
C VAL A 93 16.33 -1.39 -17.03
N GLU A 94 16.64 -2.06 -15.91
CA GLU A 94 16.26 -3.46 -15.66
C GLU A 94 14.75 -3.64 -15.87
N LYS A 95 13.94 -2.77 -15.26
CA LYS A 95 12.47 -2.80 -15.38
C LYS A 95 11.98 -2.65 -16.81
N LEU A 96 12.61 -1.80 -17.63
CA LEU A 96 12.26 -1.65 -19.05
C LEU A 96 12.46 -2.96 -19.83
N TYR A 97 13.58 -3.66 -19.59
CA TYR A 97 13.87 -4.95 -20.22
C TYR A 97 12.93 -6.06 -19.71
N LEU A 98 12.69 -6.12 -18.40
CA LEU A 98 11.68 -7.01 -17.80
C LEU A 98 10.29 -6.77 -18.42
N ASP A 99 9.90 -5.51 -18.60
CA ASP A 99 8.67 -5.11 -19.28
C ASP A 99 8.69 -5.41 -20.78
N TYR A 100 9.81 -5.76 -21.38
CA TYR A 100 9.88 -6.19 -22.78
C TYR A 100 10.05 -7.71 -22.94
N GLY A 101 10.08 -8.45 -21.82
CA GLY A 101 10.15 -9.91 -21.81
C GLY A 101 11.57 -10.48 -21.72
N TYR A 102 12.53 -9.72 -21.21
CA TYR A 102 13.89 -10.18 -20.92
C TYR A 102 14.05 -10.43 -19.41
N PRO A 103 13.67 -11.61 -18.89
CA PRO A 103 13.67 -11.87 -17.44
C PRO A 103 15.06 -12.05 -16.83
N ASP A 104 16.05 -12.39 -17.66
CA ASP A 104 17.43 -12.68 -17.23
C ASP A 104 18.37 -11.48 -17.43
N ILE A 105 17.81 -10.28 -17.63
CA ILE A 105 18.57 -9.03 -17.77
C ILE A 105 19.46 -8.81 -16.54
N GLU A 106 20.75 -8.61 -16.77
CA GLU A 106 21.70 -8.15 -15.76
C GLU A 106 22.23 -6.78 -16.17
N VAL A 107 22.12 -5.79 -15.29
CA VAL A 107 22.70 -4.46 -15.51
C VAL A 107 23.78 -4.21 -14.47
N LYS A 108 24.99 -3.93 -14.94
CA LYS A 108 26.14 -3.48 -14.14
C LYS A 108 26.45 -2.04 -14.49
N HIS A 109 27.22 -1.37 -13.64
CA HIS A 109 27.72 -0.04 -13.93
C HIS A 109 29.22 0.05 -13.61
N GLY A 110 29.92 0.90 -14.35
CA GLY A 110 31.30 1.27 -14.10
C GLY A 110 31.45 2.79 -14.18
N LEU A 111 32.41 3.31 -13.42
CA LEU A 111 32.80 4.71 -13.46
C LEU A 111 34.17 4.83 -14.10
N GLN A 112 34.28 5.65 -15.13
CA GLN A 112 35.55 5.98 -15.76
C GLN A 112 35.95 7.41 -15.38
N PRO A 113 37.17 7.62 -14.85
CA PRO A 113 37.65 8.96 -14.54
C PRO A 113 37.86 9.74 -15.85
N THR A 114 37.47 11.01 -15.84
CA THR A 114 37.71 11.90 -16.99
C THR A 114 38.94 12.76 -16.77
N ALA A 115 39.45 13.38 -17.84
CA ALA A 115 40.53 14.37 -17.76
C ALA A 115 40.12 15.64 -16.98
N ARG A 116 38.83 15.86 -16.74
CA ARG A 116 38.32 17.02 -16.01
C ARG A 116 38.10 16.65 -14.52
N PRO A 117 38.81 17.29 -13.59
CA PRO A 117 38.61 17.06 -12.16
C PRO A 117 37.15 17.29 -11.74
N GLY A 118 36.62 16.40 -10.90
CA GLY A 118 35.23 16.47 -10.43
C GLY A 118 34.20 15.89 -11.42
N TYR A 119 34.62 15.30 -12.53
CA TYR A 119 33.73 14.65 -13.51
C TYR A 119 34.10 13.17 -13.72
N ALA A 120 33.08 12.34 -13.91
CA ALA A 120 33.23 10.92 -14.24
C ALA A 120 32.24 10.53 -15.34
N ASP A 121 32.65 9.60 -16.20
CA ASP A 121 31.78 8.95 -17.17
C ASP A 121 31.13 7.73 -16.51
N LEU A 122 29.81 7.64 -16.59
CA LEU A 122 29.03 6.51 -16.09
C LEU A 122 28.68 5.60 -17.26
N VAL A 123 29.13 4.36 -17.21
CA VAL A 123 28.86 3.36 -18.25
C VAL A 123 28.03 2.22 -17.65
N PHE A 124 26.84 1.99 -18.18
CA PHE A 124 26.07 0.79 -17.88
C PHE A 124 26.47 -0.34 -18.82
N VAL A 125 26.71 -1.52 -18.24
CA VAL A 125 27.03 -2.75 -18.97
C VAL A 125 25.86 -3.69 -18.80
N LEU A 126 25.17 -3.98 -19.90
CA LEU A 126 23.97 -4.80 -19.94
C LEU A 126 24.31 -6.18 -20.49
N ASN A 127 23.78 -7.20 -19.85
CA ASN A 127 23.62 -8.53 -20.42
C ASN A 127 22.13 -8.77 -20.59
N GLU A 128 21.60 -8.56 -21.79
CA GLU A 128 20.16 -8.62 -22.07
C GLU A 128 19.54 -9.98 -21.76
N GLY A 129 20.32 -11.06 -21.93
CA GLY A 129 19.81 -12.42 -21.91
C GLY A 129 18.81 -12.69 -23.04
N ASP A 130 18.16 -13.85 -22.98
CA ASP A 130 17.16 -14.23 -23.98
C ASP A 130 15.79 -13.66 -23.65
N LYS A 131 15.07 -13.27 -24.70
CA LYS A 131 13.65 -12.94 -24.57
C LYS A 131 12.87 -14.22 -24.34
N ASN A 132 12.09 -14.24 -23.26
CA ASN A 132 11.37 -15.42 -22.77
C ASN A 132 9.96 -15.04 -22.34
N GLU A 133 8.97 -15.37 -23.17
CA GLU A 133 7.55 -15.16 -22.87
C GLU A 133 6.86 -16.49 -22.52
N ILE A 134 6.08 -16.51 -21.45
CA ILE A 134 5.37 -17.69 -20.97
C ILE A 134 4.25 -18.06 -21.95
N ARG A 135 4.45 -19.17 -22.66
CA ARG A 135 3.41 -19.79 -23.49
C ARG A 135 2.46 -20.61 -22.64
N ASN A 136 3.00 -21.50 -21.82
CA ASN A 136 2.22 -22.38 -20.96
C ASN A 136 2.80 -22.44 -19.54
N ILE A 137 1.95 -22.77 -18.58
CA ILE A 137 2.30 -23.02 -17.19
C ILE A 137 1.69 -24.36 -16.85
N ARG A 138 2.54 -25.32 -16.49
CA ARG A 138 2.17 -26.69 -16.17
C ARG A 138 2.68 -27.02 -14.78
N PHE A 139 1.93 -27.88 -14.10
CA PHE A 139 2.34 -28.43 -12.83
C PHE A 139 2.68 -29.92 -13.02
N GLU A 140 3.72 -30.39 -12.34
CA GLU A 140 4.13 -31.79 -12.36
C GLU A 140 4.03 -32.36 -10.95
N GLY A 141 3.37 -33.51 -10.79
CA GLY A 141 3.16 -34.14 -9.49
C GLY A 141 1.88 -33.70 -8.77
N ASN A 142 1.09 -32.78 -9.37
CA ASN A 142 -0.26 -32.48 -8.90
C ASN A 142 -1.27 -33.55 -9.39
N SER A 143 -1.93 -34.19 -8.43
CA SER A 143 -3.00 -35.18 -8.68
C SER A 143 -4.31 -34.77 -8.03
N ALA A 144 -4.23 -34.05 -6.91
CA ALA A 144 -5.39 -33.58 -6.15
C ALA A 144 -6.09 -32.38 -6.78
N PHE A 145 -5.35 -31.52 -7.49
CA PHE A 145 -5.88 -30.32 -8.12
C PHE A 145 -5.43 -30.20 -9.58
N LYS A 146 -6.29 -29.62 -10.41
CA LYS A 146 -6.00 -29.37 -11.81
C LYS A 146 -5.10 -28.15 -11.97
N ASP A 147 -4.25 -28.15 -12.99
CA ASP A 147 -3.40 -27.00 -13.36
C ASP A 147 -4.17 -25.70 -13.49
N ALA A 148 -5.42 -25.77 -13.98
CA ALA A 148 -6.29 -24.61 -14.14
C ALA A 148 -6.62 -23.93 -12.80
N ASP A 149 -6.75 -24.69 -11.71
CA ASP A 149 -7.08 -24.12 -10.40
C ASP A 149 -5.83 -23.52 -9.74
N LEU A 150 -4.68 -24.18 -9.88
CA LEU A 150 -3.41 -23.64 -9.39
C LEU A 150 -3.01 -22.36 -10.14
N ARG A 151 -3.22 -22.30 -11.47
CA ARG A 151 -2.99 -21.09 -12.28
C ARG A 151 -3.86 -19.89 -11.89
N LYS A 152 -5.03 -20.10 -11.26
CA LYS A 152 -5.89 -18.99 -10.80
C LYS A 152 -5.28 -18.27 -9.60
N GLU A 153 -4.58 -19.00 -8.74
CA GLU A 153 -3.92 -18.45 -7.55
C GLU A 153 -2.64 -17.68 -7.89
N MET A 154 -2.08 -17.90 -9.08
CA MET A 154 -0.93 -17.17 -9.58
C MET A 154 -1.34 -15.81 -10.18
N SER A 155 -0.52 -14.79 -9.93
CA SER A 155 -0.51 -13.50 -10.61
C SER A 155 0.14 -13.59 -11.99
N THR A 156 1.16 -14.43 -12.14
CA THR A 156 1.84 -14.71 -13.41
C THR A 156 0.87 -15.43 -14.35
N LYS A 157 0.69 -14.90 -15.55
CA LYS A 157 -0.23 -15.43 -16.56
C LYS A 157 0.50 -15.81 -17.84
N GLN A 158 -0.06 -16.80 -18.53
CA GLN A 158 0.30 -17.18 -19.88
C GLN A 158 0.04 -16.02 -20.84
N LYS A 159 0.81 -15.95 -21.94
CA LYS A 159 0.58 -15.00 -23.02
C LYS A 159 -0.78 -15.26 -23.65
N GLY A 160 -1.71 -14.36 -23.44
CA GLY A 160 -3.03 -14.38 -24.06
C GLY A 160 -3.14 -13.47 -25.29
N PHE A 161 -4.30 -13.50 -25.94
CA PHE A 161 -4.64 -12.62 -27.07
C PHE A 161 -4.53 -11.12 -26.72
N PHE A 162 -4.87 -10.75 -25.48
CA PHE A 162 -4.79 -9.37 -24.96
C PHE A 162 -3.48 -9.06 -24.20
N SER A 163 -2.41 -9.83 -24.43
CA SER A 163 -1.11 -9.64 -23.74
C SER A 163 -0.48 -8.26 -23.98
N TRP A 164 -0.76 -7.63 -25.13
CA TRP A 164 -0.27 -6.29 -25.46
C TRP A 164 -0.77 -5.19 -24.50
N PHE A 165 -1.98 -5.33 -23.96
CA PHE A 165 -2.55 -4.41 -22.97
C PHE A 165 -2.32 -4.89 -21.52
N THR A 166 -2.49 -6.19 -21.28
CA THR A 166 -2.42 -6.76 -19.92
C THR A 166 -1.00 -7.05 -19.42
N LYS A 167 0.01 -6.95 -20.30
CA LYS A 167 1.40 -7.36 -20.03
C LYS A 167 1.56 -8.83 -19.60
N SER A 168 0.56 -9.66 -19.85
CA SER A 168 0.58 -11.10 -19.55
C SER A 168 1.61 -11.84 -20.42
N GLY A 169 2.16 -12.95 -19.90
CA GLY A 169 3.23 -13.71 -20.56
C GLY A 169 4.65 -13.30 -20.13
N ARG A 170 4.83 -12.24 -19.34
CA ARG A 170 6.14 -11.82 -18.85
C ARG A 170 6.52 -12.56 -17.58
N ILE A 171 7.81 -12.84 -17.42
CA ILE A 171 8.35 -13.46 -16.21
C ILE A 171 8.93 -12.36 -15.33
N ASN A 172 8.48 -12.30 -14.09
CA ASN A 172 9.08 -11.50 -13.04
C ASN A 172 9.43 -12.45 -11.89
N ALA A 173 10.71 -12.55 -11.54
CA ALA A 173 11.19 -13.52 -10.55
C ALA A 173 10.50 -13.34 -9.18
N VAL A 174 10.36 -12.09 -8.72
CA VAL A 174 9.71 -11.79 -7.43
C VAL A 174 8.24 -12.19 -7.46
N ALA A 175 7.51 -11.84 -8.52
CA ALA A 175 6.10 -12.21 -8.66
C ALA A 175 5.91 -13.73 -8.75
N LEU A 176 6.84 -14.43 -9.41
CA LEU A 176 6.83 -15.88 -9.53
C LEU A 176 7.11 -16.55 -8.18
N ASP A 177 8.07 -16.08 -7.39
CA ASP A 177 8.34 -16.63 -6.05
C ASP A 177 7.11 -16.48 -5.13
N GLU A 178 6.45 -15.32 -5.18
CA GLU A 178 5.19 -15.13 -4.46
C GLU A 178 4.08 -16.06 -4.98
N ASP A 179 4.02 -16.33 -6.28
CA ASP A 179 3.06 -17.25 -6.88
C ASP A 179 3.26 -18.68 -6.38
N LEU A 180 4.51 -19.14 -6.24
CA LEU A 180 4.81 -20.46 -5.71
C LEU A 180 4.31 -20.61 -4.26
N GLU A 181 4.48 -19.57 -3.45
CA GLU A 181 3.96 -19.56 -2.08
C GLU A 181 2.42 -19.49 -2.06
N ARG A 182 1.78 -18.73 -2.96
CA ARG A 182 0.32 -18.74 -3.13
C ARG A 182 -0.21 -20.13 -3.49
N VAL A 183 0.46 -20.83 -4.41
CA VAL A 183 0.14 -22.22 -4.77
C VAL A 183 0.34 -23.14 -3.56
N ALA A 184 1.45 -23.02 -2.83
CA ALA A 184 1.69 -23.81 -1.62
C ALA A 184 0.59 -23.56 -0.57
N ASP A 185 0.20 -22.31 -0.35
CA ASP A 185 -0.87 -21.94 0.57
C ASP A 185 -2.25 -22.44 0.11
N TYR A 186 -2.52 -22.49 -1.19
CA TYR A 186 -3.72 -23.11 -1.74
C TYR A 186 -3.84 -24.58 -1.35
N TYR A 187 -2.73 -25.34 -1.45
CA TYR A 187 -2.63 -26.72 -1.00
C TYR A 187 -2.77 -26.85 0.52
N ARG A 188 -1.99 -26.09 1.29
CA ARG A 188 -2.02 -26.10 2.77
C ARG A 188 -3.39 -25.73 3.32
N SER A 189 -4.15 -24.90 2.61
CA SER A 189 -5.51 -24.52 3.02
C SER A 189 -6.54 -25.65 2.88
N ARG A 190 -6.20 -26.75 2.19
CA ARG A 190 -7.09 -27.88 1.85
C ARG A 190 -6.63 -29.24 2.41
N GLY A 191 -5.69 -29.23 3.35
CA GLY A 191 -5.22 -30.44 4.05
C GLY A 191 -3.80 -30.85 3.72
N TYR A 192 -3.18 -30.31 2.67
CA TYR A 192 -1.84 -30.71 2.24
C TYR A 192 -0.77 -29.95 3.02
N TRP A 193 -0.64 -30.26 4.31
CA TRP A 193 0.24 -29.54 5.23
C TRP A 193 1.70 -29.60 4.82
N LYS A 194 2.16 -30.76 4.33
CA LYS A 194 3.56 -31.02 3.95
C LYS A 194 3.83 -30.80 2.45
N VAL A 195 2.97 -30.05 1.76
CA VAL A 195 3.18 -29.73 0.34
C VAL A 195 4.53 -29.03 0.16
N ARG A 196 5.22 -29.39 -0.92
CA ARG A 196 6.43 -28.70 -1.38
C ARG A 196 6.25 -28.33 -2.84
N VAL A 197 6.26 -27.04 -3.12
CA VAL A 197 6.34 -26.49 -4.48
C VAL A 197 7.81 -26.25 -4.76
N GLY A 198 8.34 -26.88 -5.81
CA GLY A 198 9.75 -26.76 -6.18
C GLY A 198 10.01 -25.59 -7.13
N ILE A 199 11.30 -25.42 -7.45
CA ILE A 199 11.75 -24.34 -8.34
C ILE A 199 11.22 -24.60 -9.77
N PRO A 200 10.58 -23.61 -10.40
CA PRO A 200 10.08 -23.74 -11.77
C PRO A 200 11.22 -23.96 -12.77
N LYS A 201 11.00 -24.88 -13.71
CA LYS A 201 11.87 -25.10 -14.86
C LYS A 201 11.31 -24.36 -16.07
N ARG A 202 12.18 -23.66 -16.80
CA ARG A 202 11.83 -23.02 -18.07
C ARG A 202 12.27 -23.92 -19.22
N LEU A 203 11.31 -24.44 -19.97
CA LEU A 203 11.60 -25.17 -21.21
C LEU A 203 11.44 -24.22 -22.38
N LEU A 204 12.54 -23.95 -23.08
CA LEU A 204 12.55 -23.15 -24.30
C LEU A 204 11.75 -23.84 -25.40
N VAL A 205 10.93 -23.04 -26.07
CA VAL A 205 10.10 -23.37 -27.22
C VAL A 205 10.52 -22.44 -28.36
N ALA A 206 10.17 -22.77 -29.61
CA ALA A 206 10.34 -21.86 -30.74
C ALA A 206 9.74 -20.47 -30.49
N ASN A 207 10.32 -19.45 -31.13
CA ASN A 207 9.88 -18.04 -31.11
C ASN A 207 9.97 -17.35 -29.74
N GLU A 208 11.08 -17.48 -29.01
CA GLU A 208 11.32 -16.75 -27.73
C GLU A 208 10.25 -17.06 -26.66
N GLN A 209 9.64 -18.24 -26.73
CA GLN A 209 8.59 -18.69 -25.83
C GLN A 209 9.11 -19.76 -24.89
N VAL A 210 8.56 -19.80 -23.68
CA VAL A 210 8.89 -20.82 -22.68
C VAL A 210 7.64 -21.47 -22.11
N ASP A 211 7.72 -22.77 -21.87
CA ASP A 211 6.79 -23.48 -20.99
C ASP A 211 7.39 -23.52 -19.58
N LEU A 212 6.62 -23.00 -18.62
CA LEU A 212 6.99 -22.99 -17.21
C LEU A 212 6.46 -24.26 -16.55
N ILE A 213 7.36 -25.12 -16.07
CA ILE A 213 7.03 -26.37 -15.40
C ILE A 213 7.32 -26.23 -13.91
N ILE A 214 6.27 -26.34 -13.10
CA ILE A 214 6.35 -26.16 -11.65
C ILE A 214 6.18 -27.53 -10.98
N PRO A 215 7.26 -28.14 -10.45
CA PRO A 215 7.15 -29.42 -9.75
C PRO A 215 6.45 -29.22 -8.39
N VAL A 216 5.52 -30.11 -8.06
CA VAL A 216 4.76 -30.11 -6.81
C VAL A 216 4.80 -31.51 -6.20
N ASN A 217 5.22 -31.59 -4.95
CA ASN A 217 5.00 -32.76 -4.11
C ASN A 217 3.85 -32.44 -3.15
N GLU A 218 2.67 -33.01 -3.42
CA GLU A 218 1.44 -32.70 -2.65
C GLU A 218 1.53 -33.17 -1.20
N GLY A 219 2.22 -34.30 -0.97
CA GLY A 219 2.21 -34.99 0.32
C GLY A 219 0.83 -35.56 0.69
N ALA A 220 0.71 -36.08 1.91
CA ALA A 220 -0.55 -36.63 2.38
C ALA A 220 -1.56 -35.53 2.74
N LYS A 221 -2.86 -35.83 2.57
CA LYS A 221 -3.95 -34.96 3.00
C LYS A 221 -4.24 -35.17 4.49
N TYR A 222 -3.92 -34.17 5.30
CA TYR A 222 -4.15 -34.19 6.74
C TYR A 222 -5.57 -33.78 7.10
N THR A 223 -6.16 -34.50 8.06
CA THR A 223 -7.46 -34.16 8.66
C THR A 223 -7.31 -33.87 10.14
N VAL A 224 -8.20 -33.03 10.66
CA VAL A 224 -8.19 -32.59 12.05
C VAL A 224 -8.83 -33.68 12.90
N ASN A 225 -8.07 -34.23 13.83
CA ASN A 225 -8.56 -35.25 14.76
C ASN A 225 -9.16 -34.63 16.02
N SER A 226 -8.53 -33.59 16.58
CA SER A 226 -9.08 -32.87 17.74
C SER A 226 -8.53 -31.44 17.81
N VAL A 227 -9.30 -30.56 18.44
CA VAL A 227 -8.92 -29.18 18.76
C VAL A 227 -9.07 -28.98 20.26
N ASN A 228 -8.00 -28.58 20.93
CA ASN A 228 -7.93 -28.53 22.39
C ASN A 228 -7.35 -27.19 22.87
N PHE A 229 -7.72 -26.82 24.09
CA PHE A 229 -7.29 -25.59 24.75
C PHE A 229 -6.61 -25.92 26.09
N PRO A 230 -5.34 -26.36 26.08
CA PRO A 230 -4.64 -26.70 27.31
C PRO A 230 -4.53 -25.48 28.24
N ASN A 231 -4.81 -25.68 29.52
CA ASN A 231 -4.67 -24.68 30.59
C ASN A 231 -5.48 -23.37 30.38
N LEU A 232 -6.64 -23.45 29.74
CA LEU A 232 -7.54 -22.30 29.59
C LEU A 232 -8.23 -22.00 30.93
N THR A 233 -7.90 -20.87 31.55
CA THR A 233 -8.34 -20.53 32.93
C THR A 233 -9.40 -19.44 33.03
N VAL A 234 -9.52 -18.57 32.02
CA VAL A 234 -10.41 -17.41 32.06
C VAL A 234 -11.77 -17.68 31.41
N PHE A 235 -11.78 -18.49 30.36
CA PHE A 235 -12.97 -18.84 29.60
C PHE A 235 -13.04 -20.35 29.44
N THR A 236 -14.21 -20.85 29.04
CA THR A 236 -14.37 -22.27 28.77
C THR A 236 -14.14 -22.59 27.29
N PRO A 237 -13.67 -23.81 26.94
CA PRO A 237 -13.61 -24.24 25.54
C PRO A 237 -14.96 -24.12 24.82
N LYS A 238 -16.07 -24.33 25.54
CA LYS A 238 -17.45 -24.21 25.02
C LYS A 238 -17.80 -22.81 24.52
N GLU A 239 -17.17 -21.76 25.06
CA GLU A 239 -17.37 -20.39 24.58
C GLU A 239 -16.63 -20.09 23.28
N LEU A 240 -15.46 -20.70 23.08
CA LEU A 240 -14.61 -20.46 21.92
C LEU A 240 -14.99 -21.35 20.73
N MET A 241 -15.37 -22.61 20.99
CA MET A 241 -15.63 -23.63 19.97
C MET A 241 -16.61 -23.20 18.87
N PRO A 242 -17.75 -22.55 19.18
CA PRO A 242 -18.72 -22.15 18.15
C PRO A 242 -18.18 -21.13 17.14
N ALA A 243 -17.15 -20.37 17.50
CA ALA A 243 -16.54 -19.35 16.66
C ALA A 243 -15.29 -19.85 15.90
N LEU A 244 -14.82 -21.08 16.19
CA LEU A 244 -13.68 -21.66 15.48
C LEU A 244 -14.08 -22.04 14.06
N THR A 245 -13.19 -21.78 13.12
CA THR A 245 -13.34 -22.11 11.71
C THR A 245 -12.87 -23.54 11.41
N LEU A 246 -12.05 -24.11 12.28
CA LEU A 246 -11.48 -25.45 12.16
C LEU A 246 -11.94 -26.33 13.31
N ILE A 247 -12.62 -27.42 12.96
CA ILE A 247 -13.18 -28.40 13.88
C ILE A 247 -12.78 -29.82 13.46
N GLN A 248 -13.01 -30.79 14.35
CA GLN A 248 -12.75 -32.20 14.10
C GLN A 248 -13.41 -32.70 12.79
N GLY A 249 -12.68 -33.53 12.05
CA GLY A 249 -13.11 -34.13 10.78
C GLY A 249 -12.83 -33.27 9.54
N MET A 250 -12.56 -31.97 9.69
CA MET A 250 -12.22 -31.11 8.56
C MET A 250 -10.80 -31.36 8.05
N PRO A 251 -10.50 -31.05 6.76
CA PRO A 251 -9.12 -30.97 6.30
C PRO A 251 -8.34 -29.92 7.11
N PHE A 252 -7.10 -30.24 7.45
CA PHE A 252 -6.21 -29.28 8.11
C PHE A 252 -6.00 -28.06 7.22
N SER A 253 -5.99 -26.86 7.81
CA SER A 253 -5.80 -25.63 7.05
C SER A 253 -4.99 -24.63 7.86
N SER A 254 -3.76 -24.36 7.43
CA SER A 254 -2.90 -23.36 8.07
C SER A 254 -3.55 -21.97 8.08
N LYS A 255 -4.34 -21.65 7.04
CA LYS A 255 -5.14 -20.41 6.99
C LYS A 255 -6.16 -20.38 8.12
N LYS A 256 -6.96 -21.43 8.29
CA LYS A 256 -7.95 -21.51 9.36
C LYS A 256 -7.32 -21.51 10.76
N VAL A 257 -6.15 -22.13 10.94
CA VAL A 257 -5.39 -22.02 12.20
C VAL A 257 -5.05 -20.56 12.51
N ARG A 258 -4.60 -19.78 11.53
CA ARG A 258 -4.35 -18.33 11.71
C ARG A 258 -5.64 -17.55 12.01
N ASP A 259 -6.74 -17.90 11.34
CA ASP A 259 -8.04 -17.27 11.56
C ASP A 259 -8.58 -17.57 12.98
N ASP A 260 -8.44 -18.81 13.45
CA ASP A 260 -8.79 -19.22 14.81
C ASP A 260 -7.93 -18.52 15.87
N ILE A 261 -6.61 -18.43 15.66
CA ILE A 261 -5.69 -17.68 16.53
C ILE A 261 -6.14 -16.21 16.65
N ARG A 262 -6.49 -15.59 15.52
CA ARG A 262 -7.01 -14.22 15.50
C ARG A 262 -8.33 -14.13 16.25
N MET A 263 -9.27 -15.03 15.97
CA MET A 263 -10.57 -15.08 16.65
C MET A 263 -10.43 -15.20 18.17
N ILE A 264 -9.59 -16.13 18.65
CA ILE A 264 -9.34 -16.32 20.09
C ILE A 264 -8.71 -15.06 20.68
N ARG A 265 -7.70 -14.47 20.02
CA ARG A 265 -7.09 -13.21 20.47
C ARG A 265 -8.11 -12.09 20.55
N ASP A 266 -8.96 -11.94 19.53
CA ASP A 266 -9.99 -10.92 19.46
C ASP A 266 -11.06 -11.12 20.55
N TYR A 267 -11.45 -12.38 20.83
CA TYR A 267 -12.39 -12.72 21.89
C TYR A 267 -11.89 -12.32 23.28
N PHE A 268 -10.59 -12.54 23.55
CA PHE A 268 -9.91 -12.11 24.76
C PHE A 268 -9.74 -10.58 24.80
N GLY A 269 -9.26 -10.01 23.70
CA GLY A 269 -9.02 -8.57 23.53
C GLY A 269 -10.27 -7.74 23.75
N SER A 270 -11.42 -8.19 23.21
CA SER A 270 -12.72 -7.53 23.39
C SER A 270 -13.22 -7.54 24.83
N ARG A 271 -12.57 -8.29 25.73
CA ARG A 271 -12.89 -8.42 27.15
C ARG A 271 -11.79 -7.85 28.05
N GLY A 272 -10.86 -7.08 27.50
CA GLY A 272 -9.82 -6.37 28.26
C GLY A 272 -8.45 -7.04 28.27
N TYR A 273 -8.31 -8.26 27.75
CA TYR A 273 -7.06 -9.00 27.73
C TYR A 273 -6.21 -8.62 26.51
N ALA A 274 -5.67 -7.40 26.53
CA ALA A 274 -4.92 -6.80 25.43
C ALA A 274 -3.69 -7.62 24.99
N ASP A 275 -3.01 -8.21 25.96
CA ASP A 275 -1.77 -8.98 25.77
C ASP A 275 -2.04 -10.48 25.61
N ALA A 276 -3.27 -10.86 25.23
CA ALA A 276 -3.59 -12.26 25.00
C ALA A 276 -2.75 -12.82 23.85
N ALA A 277 -1.92 -13.81 24.17
CA ALA A 277 -1.10 -14.52 23.20
C ALA A 277 -1.66 -15.93 23.00
N VAL A 278 -1.73 -16.36 21.74
CA VAL A 278 -2.17 -17.70 21.36
C VAL A 278 -1.08 -18.32 20.52
N VAL A 279 -0.51 -19.42 20.99
CA VAL A 279 0.51 -20.19 20.29
C VAL A 279 -0.10 -21.52 19.87
N PRO A 280 -0.19 -21.81 18.56
CA PRO A 280 -0.65 -23.10 18.08
C PRO A 280 0.46 -24.16 18.28
N ASP A 281 0.08 -25.33 18.75
CA ASP A 281 0.91 -26.54 18.80
C ASP A 281 0.16 -27.62 18.00
N VAL A 282 0.62 -27.87 16.77
CA VAL A 282 0.02 -28.83 15.83
C VAL A 282 0.84 -30.10 15.86
N ARG A 283 0.23 -31.21 16.28
CA ARG A 283 0.90 -32.50 16.41
C ARG A 283 0.31 -33.50 15.43
N GLU A 284 1.18 -34.07 14.61
CA GLU A 284 0.82 -35.21 13.77
C GLU A 284 0.58 -36.46 14.63
N ILE A 285 -0.44 -37.22 14.26
CA ILE A 285 -0.71 -38.56 14.77
C ILE A 285 -0.75 -39.54 13.59
N SER A 286 -0.78 -40.84 13.88
CA SER A 286 -0.85 -41.88 12.85
C SER A 286 -2.04 -41.69 11.89
N GLY A 287 -1.82 -41.97 10.60
CA GLY A 287 -2.89 -41.99 9.59
C GLY A 287 -3.25 -40.61 9.00
N SER A 288 -2.28 -39.71 8.81
CA SER A 288 -2.48 -38.38 8.23
C SER A 288 -3.53 -37.55 8.98
N LYS A 289 -3.41 -37.55 10.31
CA LYS A 289 -4.30 -36.81 11.20
C LYS A 289 -3.48 -35.87 12.08
N VAL A 290 -4.09 -34.77 12.52
CA VAL A 290 -3.44 -33.79 13.40
C VAL A 290 -4.31 -33.44 14.60
N ASN A 291 -3.67 -33.31 15.75
CA ASN A 291 -4.24 -32.69 16.94
C ASN A 291 -3.74 -31.26 17.03
N ILE A 292 -4.64 -30.31 17.28
CA ILE A 292 -4.31 -28.90 17.41
C ILE A 292 -4.53 -28.46 18.85
N PHE A 293 -3.51 -27.87 19.44
CA PHE A 293 -3.54 -27.32 20.79
C PHE A 293 -3.33 -25.82 20.71
N TYR A 294 -4.36 -25.03 21.05
CA TYR A 294 -4.25 -23.58 21.17
C TYR A 294 -3.84 -23.23 22.60
N ARG A 295 -2.54 -22.95 22.81
CA ARG A 295 -2.01 -22.53 24.11
C ARG A 295 -2.26 -21.04 24.28
N VAL A 296 -3.18 -20.69 25.18
CA VAL A 296 -3.59 -19.30 25.41
C VAL A 296 -2.96 -18.77 26.68
N THR A 297 -2.28 -17.64 26.58
CA THR A 297 -1.80 -16.85 27.73
C THR A 297 -2.60 -15.57 27.79
N ARG A 298 -3.35 -15.37 28.88
CA ARG A 298 -4.30 -14.25 29.02
C ARG A 298 -3.66 -12.86 29.05
N GLY A 299 -2.40 -12.73 29.49
CA GLY A 299 -1.76 -11.43 29.70
C GLY A 299 -2.40 -10.61 30.83
N LYS A 300 -2.14 -9.29 30.82
CA LYS A 300 -2.69 -8.32 31.79
C LYS A 300 -3.86 -7.55 31.19
N ILE A 301 -4.72 -7.03 32.06
CA ILE A 301 -5.80 -6.11 31.69
C ILE A 301 -5.28 -4.67 31.81
N PHE A 302 -5.64 -3.83 30.85
CA PHE A 302 -5.27 -2.42 30.84
C PHE A 302 -6.50 -1.53 30.63
N LYS A 303 -6.38 -0.28 31.05
CA LYS A 303 -7.26 0.82 30.63
C LYS A 303 -6.58 1.64 29.54
N VAL A 304 -7.38 2.38 28.79
CA VAL A 304 -6.89 3.29 27.77
C VAL A 304 -6.36 4.55 28.44
N GLY A 305 -5.09 4.85 28.18
CA GLY A 305 -4.43 6.08 28.59
C GLY A 305 -4.69 7.20 27.59
N ARG A 306 -3.63 7.90 27.17
CA ARG A 306 -3.75 8.97 26.18
C ARG A 306 -3.90 8.41 24.77
N VAL A 307 -4.65 9.12 23.93
CA VAL A 307 -4.74 8.85 22.49
C VAL A 307 -4.00 9.95 21.73
N ASN A 308 -2.80 9.62 21.28
CA ASN A 308 -1.90 10.52 20.57
C ASN A 308 -2.10 10.36 19.06
N ILE A 309 -2.27 11.48 18.36
CA ILE A 309 -2.43 11.52 16.90
C ILE A 309 -1.26 12.33 16.33
N GLN A 310 -0.58 11.78 15.33
CA GLN A 310 0.60 12.37 14.72
C GLN A 310 0.61 12.16 13.20
N GLY A 311 1.30 13.06 12.48
CA GLY A 311 1.44 13.01 11.02
C GLY A 311 0.30 13.69 10.24
N ASN A 312 -0.73 14.18 10.93
CA ASN A 312 -1.83 14.94 10.34
C ASN A 312 -1.46 16.43 10.15
N VAL A 313 -0.75 16.74 9.07
CA VAL A 313 -0.27 18.10 8.78
C VAL A 313 -1.34 18.95 8.08
N LYS A 314 -2.19 18.33 7.26
CA LYS A 314 -3.29 18.96 6.51
C LYS A 314 -4.64 18.70 7.17
N SER A 315 -4.87 17.48 7.64
CA SER A 315 -6.12 17.04 8.27
C SER A 315 -6.20 17.51 9.71
N GLN A 316 -7.33 18.11 10.06
CA GLN A 316 -7.62 18.51 11.42
C GLN A 316 -7.70 17.28 12.32
N ASP A 317 -7.16 17.38 13.54
CA ASP A 317 -7.14 16.29 14.52
C ASP A 317 -8.53 15.65 14.73
N ARG A 318 -9.58 16.47 14.78
CA ARG A 318 -10.97 16.01 14.94
C ARG A 318 -11.44 15.03 13.86
N VAL A 319 -10.89 15.11 12.64
CA VAL A 319 -11.24 14.21 11.52
C VAL A 319 -10.75 12.80 11.78
N ILE A 320 -9.60 12.66 12.43
CA ILE A 320 -9.03 11.37 12.84
C ILE A 320 -9.68 10.92 14.14
N ARG A 321 -9.77 11.83 15.12
CA ARG A 321 -10.29 11.53 16.47
C ARG A 321 -11.73 11.00 16.46
N ARG A 322 -12.58 11.48 15.54
CA ARG A 322 -13.96 10.99 15.41
C ARG A 322 -14.08 9.55 14.89
N GLU A 323 -13.05 9.06 14.18
CA GLU A 323 -13.01 7.69 13.68
C GLU A 323 -12.47 6.69 14.72
N VAL A 324 -11.80 7.18 15.77
CA VAL A 324 -11.36 6.39 16.92
C VAL A 324 -12.56 5.64 17.51
N ALA A 325 -12.39 4.34 17.73
CA ALA A 325 -13.42 3.50 18.32
C ALA A 325 -13.86 4.03 19.69
N GLU A 326 -15.16 3.95 19.98
CA GLU A 326 -15.76 4.58 21.17
C GLU A 326 -15.19 3.99 22.49
N GLY A 327 -14.84 2.70 22.50
CA GLY A 327 -14.18 2.02 23.62
C GLY A 327 -12.69 2.40 23.81
N MET A 328 -12.11 3.23 22.94
CA MET A 328 -10.73 3.73 23.08
C MET A 328 -10.64 5.15 23.62
N ARG A 329 -11.66 5.60 24.35
CA ARG A 329 -11.57 6.88 25.07
C ARG A 329 -10.71 6.70 26.32
N PRO A 330 -9.92 7.72 26.72
CA PRO A 330 -9.16 7.65 27.96
C PRO A 330 -10.03 7.25 29.16
N GLY A 331 -9.58 6.27 29.94
CA GLY A 331 -10.28 5.72 31.10
C GLY A 331 -11.12 4.46 30.84
N GLU A 332 -11.48 4.18 29.58
CA GLU A 332 -12.20 2.97 29.19
C GLU A 332 -11.33 1.71 29.30
N ASN A 333 -11.95 0.54 29.31
CA ASN A 333 -11.23 -0.73 29.26
C ASN A 333 -10.54 -0.88 27.90
N PHE A 334 -9.25 -1.20 27.92
CA PHE A 334 -8.47 -1.33 26.70
C PHE A 334 -8.92 -2.56 25.91
N ASN A 335 -9.25 -2.37 24.64
CA ASN A 335 -9.66 -3.42 23.73
C ASN A 335 -8.78 -3.40 22.48
N SER A 336 -8.02 -4.48 22.24
CA SER A 336 -7.14 -4.59 21.07
C SER A 336 -7.93 -4.64 19.74
N VAL A 337 -9.17 -5.11 19.75
CA VAL A 337 -10.05 -5.14 18.55
C VAL A 337 -10.40 -3.72 18.10
N ASP A 338 -10.47 -2.78 19.06
CA ASP A 338 -10.77 -1.40 18.76
C ASP A 338 -9.61 -0.66 18.06
N LEU A 339 -8.35 -1.11 18.27
CA LEU A 339 -7.20 -0.61 17.52
C LEU A 339 -7.35 -0.93 16.02
N GLU A 340 -7.64 -2.19 15.70
CA GLU A 340 -7.83 -2.65 14.32
C GLU A 340 -9.07 -2.01 13.68
N SER A 341 -10.15 -1.86 14.44
CA SER A 341 -11.35 -1.15 14.01
C SER A 341 -11.04 0.30 13.66
N THR A 342 -10.25 0.99 14.50
CA THR A 342 -9.81 2.37 14.28
C THR A 342 -8.90 2.47 13.05
N LYS A 343 -7.89 1.60 12.94
CA LYS A 343 -7.01 1.52 11.77
C LYS A 343 -7.83 1.38 10.49
N ARG A 344 -8.74 0.41 10.45
CA ARG A 344 -9.60 0.17 9.28
C ARG A 344 -10.50 1.37 8.95
N ARG A 345 -11.11 2.03 9.95
CA ARG A 345 -11.93 3.23 9.72
C ARG A 345 -11.11 4.36 9.09
N LEU A 346 -9.91 4.61 9.62
CA LEU A 346 -9.00 5.63 9.10
C LEU A 346 -8.49 5.28 7.70
N THR A 347 -8.11 4.03 7.44
CA THR A 347 -7.73 3.57 6.09
C THR A 347 -8.88 3.76 5.11
N ASN A 348 -10.12 3.44 5.50
CA ASN A 348 -11.30 3.58 4.65
C ASN A 348 -11.69 5.04 4.34
N LEU A 349 -11.15 6.03 5.06
CA LEU A 349 -11.30 7.43 4.68
C LEU A 349 -10.58 7.74 3.35
N ASN A 350 -9.54 6.98 3.01
CA ASN A 350 -8.64 7.23 1.88
C ASN A 350 -7.95 8.62 1.96
N TYR A 351 -7.80 9.18 3.16
CA TYR A 351 -7.06 10.42 3.39
C TYR A 351 -5.56 10.17 3.64
N PHE A 352 -5.21 8.91 3.92
CA PHE A 352 -3.90 8.51 4.37
C PHE A 352 -3.40 7.35 3.49
N SER A 353 -2.16 7.44 3.02
CA SER A 353 -1.47 6.33 2.34
C SER A 353 -0.95 5.29 3.32
N ASP A 354 -0.68 5.69 4.56
CA ASP A 354 -0.28 4.80 5.65
C ASP A 354 -1.02 5.15 6.95
N VAL A 355 -1.44 4.13 7.68
CA VAL A 355 -2.12 4.26 8.97
C VAL A 355 -1.58 3.21 9.92
N GLN A 356 -0.94 3.67 10.98
CA GLN A 356 -0.42 2.82 12.05
C GLN A 356 -1.15 3.17 13.34
N VAL A 357 -1.80 2.17 13.92
CA VAL A 357 -2.46 2.28 15.23
C VAL A 357 -1.80 1.26 16.13
N SER A 358 -1.12 1.74 17.16
CA SER A 358 -0.37 0.90 18.10
C SER A 358 -0.69 1.29 19.53
N SER A 359 -0.40 0.40 20.47
CA SER A 359 -0.42 0.72 21.89
C SER A 359 0.97 0.61 22.48
N VAL A 360 1.26 1.50 23.42
CA VAL A 360 2.51 1.52 24.18
C VAL A 360 2.20 1.56 25.67
N ASN A 361 3.15 1.14 26.49
CA ASN A 361 3.01 1.26 27.94
C ASN A 361 2.88 2.74 28.31
N SER A 362 1.87 3.06 29.11
CA SER A 362 1.73 4.39 29.68
C SER A 362 2.68 4.56 30.86
N SER A 363 3.02 5.81 31.19
CA SER A 363 3.71 6.13 32.45
C SER A 363 2.85 5.80 33.66
N GLN A 364 1.52 5.74 33.49
CA GLN A 364 0.58 5.33 34.53
C GLN A 364 0.41 3.81 34.52
N SER A 365 0.69 3.16 35.66
CA SER A 365 0.51 1.71 35.82
C SER A 365 -0.94 1.29 35.58
N GLY A 366 -1.12 0.20 34.82
CA GLY A 366 -2.45 -0.30 34.43
C GLY A 366 -3.06 0.41 33.21
N TYR A 367 -2.35 1.35 32.59
CA TYR A 367 -2.80 2.05 31.39
C TYR A 367 -1.89 1.79 30.19
N ARG A 368 -2.48 1.83 28.99
CA ARG A 368 -1.75 1.86 27.72
C ARG A 368 -2.15 3.08 26.90
N ASP A 369 -1.16 3.84 26.47
CA ASP A 369 -1.37 4.95 25.54
C ASP A 369 -1.54 4.37 24.12
N VAL A 370 -2.41 4.99 23.33
CA VAL A 370 -2.69 4.63 21.94
C VAL A 370 -2.03 5.67 21.05
N ASN A 371 -1.17 5.21 20.14
CA ASN A 371 -0.49 6.05 19.16
C ASN A 371 -1.08 5.79 17.78
N ILE A 372 -1.61 6.85 17.17
CA ILE A 372 -2.15 6.87 15.81
C ILE A 372 -1.21 7.72 14.97
N LEU A 373 -0.41 7.06 14.14
CA LEU A 373 0.46 7.72 13.17
C LEU A 373 -0.16 7.57 11.78
N VAL A 374 -0.30 8.70 11.07
CA VAL A 374 -0.85 8.72 9.71
C VAL A 374 0.13 9.36 8.74
N GLY A 375 0.24 8.80 7.54
CA GLY A 375 0.88 9.42 6.39
C GLY A 375 -0.18 9.95 5.44
N GLU A 376 -0.36 11.26 5.35
CA GLU A 376 -1.37 11.88 4.49
C GLU A 376 -1.06 11.74 3.01
N THR A 377 -2.09 11.50 2.20
CA THR A 377 -2.00 11.44 0.74
C THR A 377 -2.84 12.52 0.07
N ASN A 378 -2.78 12.62 -1.26
CA ASN A 378 -3.66 13.51 -2.01
C ASN A 378 -5.09 12.94 -2.03
N THR A 379 -6.03 13.75 -1.56
CA THR A 379 -7.46 13.43 -1.50
C THR A 379 -8.27 14.07 -2.64
N GLY A 380 -7.62 14.91 -3.44
CA GLY A 380 -8.18 15.52 -4.63
C GLY A 380 -8.00 14.61 -5.85
N ASN A 381 -9.05 14.47 -6.66
CA ASN A 381 -9.02 13.68 -7.88
C ASN A 381 -9.79 14.40 -9.01
N VAL A 382 -9.27 14.26 -10.22
CA VAL A 382 -9.85 14.79 -11.46
C VAL A 382 -10.03 13.64 -12.42
N ASN A 383 -11.28 13.33 -12.77
CA ASN A 383 -11.63 12.31 -13.75
C ASN A 383 -12.26 12.97 -14.96
N PHE A 384 -11.74 12.70 -16.14
CA PHE A 384 -12.36 13.11 -17.40
C PHE A 384 -12.43 11.93 -18.36
N GLY A 385 -13.36 11.99 -19.30
CA GLY A 385 -13.53 10.92 -20.26
C GLY A 385 -14.63 11.21 -21.26
N MET A 386 -14.79 10.27 -22.18
CA MET A 386 -15.81 10.30 -23.21
C MET A 386 -16.51 8.94 -23.28
N GLY A 387 -17.81 8.93 -23.55
CA GLY A 387 -18.61 7.73 -23.72
C GLY A 387 -19.55 7.87 -24.91
N PHE A 388 -20.03 6.74 -25.43
CA PHE A 388 -21.03 6.69 -26.50
C PHE A 388 -22.19 5.80 -26.06
N SER A 389 -23.42 6.26 -26.26
CA SER A 389 -24.63 5.45 -26.03
C SER A 389 -25.65 5.68 -27.13
N SER A 390 -26.57 4.72 -27.30
CA SER A 390 -27.68 4.83 -28.24
C SER A 390 -28.67 5.95 -27.89
N VAL A 391 -28.61 6.47 -26.66
CA VAL A 391 -29.53 7.51 -26.16
C VAL A 391 -28.86 8.89 -26.16
N ASP A 392 -27.63 9.01 -25.65
CA ASP A 392 -26.96 10.31 -25.48
C ASP A 392 -25.94 10.61 -26.59
N ASN A 393 -25.74 9.71 -27.56
CA ASN A 393 -24.64 9.74 -28.52
C ASN A 393 -23.28 9.92 -27.81
N ILE A 394 -22.35 10.68 -28.39
CA ILE A 394 -21.05 10.98 -27.78
C ILE A 394 -21.23 12.00 -26.66
N VAL A 395 -20.74 11.67 -25.46
CA VAL A 395 -20.78 12.52 -24.27
C VAL A 395 -19.42 12.58 -23.62
N GLY A 396 -18.92 13.80 -23.36
CA GLY A 396 -17.76 14.05 -22.53
C GLY A 396 -18.16 14.33 -21.07
N PHE A 397 -17.26 14.04 -20.14
CA PHE A 397 -17.41 14.46 -18.74
C PHE A 397 -16.09 14.89 -18.12
N VAL A 398 -16.19 15.75 -17.12
CA VAL A 398 -15.13 16.15 -16.21
C VAL A 398 -15.71 16.16 -14.80
N ASN A 399 -15.11 15.41 -13.88
CA ASN A 399 -15.49 15.33 -12.48
C ASN A 399 -14.28 15.72 -11.63
N LEU A 400 -14.47 16.70 -10.77
CA LEU A 400 -13.55 17.14 -9.75
C LEU A 400 -14.09 16.69 -8.40
N GLU A 401 -13.26 16.04 -7.59
CA GLU A 401 -13.64 15.60 -6.26
C GLU A 401 -12.52 15.91 -5.27
N GLN A 402 -12.89 16.43 -4.10
CA GLN A 402 -12.00 16.59 -2.95
C GLN A 402 -12.69 16.00 -1.71
N THR A 403 -12.23 14.84 -1.27
CA THR A 403 -12.88 14.06 -0.20
C THR A 403 -12.52 14.54 1.21
N ASN A 404 -11.42 15.28 1.37
CA ASN A 404 -11.00 15.88 2.64
C ASN A 404 -10.99 17.41 2.52
N PHE A 405 -12.08 17.97 2.00
CA PHE A 405 -12.27 19.40 1.80
C PHE A 405 -12.42 20.15 3.12
N ASP A 406 -12.06 21.43 3.11
CA ASP A 406 -12.30 22.37 4.19
C ASP A 406 -12.69 23.74 3.62
N VAL A 407 -13.98 24.06 3.72
CA VAL A 407 -14.52 25.36 3.24
C VAL A 407 -13.91 26.57 3.98
N THR A 408 -13.39 26.37 5.19
CA THR A 408 -12.81 27.45 6.00
C THR A 408 -11.32 27.67 5.75
N ASN A 409 -10.64 26.67 5.17
CA ASN A 409 -9.19 26.73 4.91
C ASN A 409 -8.90 27.36 3.54
N TRP A 410 -9.19 28.66 3.41
CA TRP A 410 -8.97 29.40 2.16
C TRP A 410 -7.54 29.25 1.64
N GLY A 411 -7.40 28.96 0.34
CA GLY A 411 -6.12 28.76 -0.34
C GLY A 411 -5.72 27.28 -0.49
N ARG A 412 -5.97 26.44 0.51
CA ARG A 412 -5.68 24.99 0.42
C ARG A 412 -6.94 24.14 0.26
N PHE A 413 -8.05 24.57 0.85
CA PHE A 413 -9.35 23.90 0.83
C PHE A 413 -9.30 22.41 1.21
N THR A 414 -8.45 22.07 2.20
CA THR A 414 -8.28 20.71 2.69
C THR A 414 -8.25 20.67 4.22
N GLY A 415 -8.77 19.58 4.80
CA GLY A 415 -8.44 19.17 6.16
C GLY A 415 -9.62 18.96 7.11
N ALA A 416 -10.83 19.40 6.78
CA ALA A 416 -12.00 19.28 7.66
C ALA A 416 -12.80 17.98 7.42
N GLY A 417 -12.41 17.17 6.44
CA GLY A 417 -13.09 15.93 6.10
C GLY A 417 -14.46 16.13 5.45
N GLN A 418 -14.73 17.31 4.88
CA GLN A 418 -15.90 17.58 4.04
C GLN A 418 -15.67 16.98 2.64
N ARG A 419 -16.75 16.67 1.92
CA ARG A 419 -16.64 16.20 0.53
C ARG A 419 -17.17 17.26 -0.41
N PHE A 420 -16.28 17.81 -1.22
CA PHE A 420 -16.62 18.70 -2.32
C PHE A 420 -16.58 17.92 -3.63
N SER A 421 -17.56 18.14 -4.50
CA SER A 421 -17.51 17.65 -5.86
C SER A 421 -18.11 18.64 -6.84
N ALA A 422 -17.51 18.73 -8.03
CA ALA A 422 -18.03 19.47 -9.16
C ALA A 422 -17.99 18.56 -10.39
N SER A 423 -19.10 18.40 -11.09
CA SER A 423 -19.20 17.55 -12.27
C SER A 423 -19.81 18.33 -13.42
N LEU A 424 -19.16 18.25 -14.58
CA LEU A 424 -19.66 18.71 -15.86
C LEU A 424 -19.78 17.50 -16.79
N ARG A 425 -20.92 17.36 -17.45
CA ARG A 425 -21.15 16.38 -18.51
C ARG A 425 -21.79 17.10 -19.68
N ALA A 426 -21.24 16.94 -20.87
CA ALA A 426 -21.73 17.62 -22.07
C ALA A 426 -21.69 16.68 -23.27
N GLY A 427 -22.76 16.69 -24.06
CA GLY A 427 -22.91 15.95 -25.31
C GLY A 427 -24.00 16.58 -26.17
N ALA A 428 -24.27 15.99 -27.33
CA ALA A 428 -25.23 16.54 -28.29
C ALA A 428 -26.66 16.63 -27.73
N LEU A 429 -27.04 15.69 -26.86
CA LEU A 429 -28.40 15.56 -26.33
C LEU A 429 -28.51 15.90 -24.83
N ARG A 430 -27.42 16.31 -24.19
CA ARG A 430 -27.38 16.52 -22.74
C ARG A 430 -26.31 17.50 -22.30
N LYS A 431 -26.65 18.37 -21.34
CA LYS A 431 -25.67 19.11 -20.53
C LYS A 431 -26.06 19.02 -19.05
N ASP A 432 -25.21 18.39 -18.24
CA ASP A 432 -25.36 18.37 -16.78
C ASP A 432 -24.19 19.14 -16.13
N PHE A 433 -24.52 20.07 -15.24
CA PHE A 433 -23.59 20.67 -14.30
C PHE A 433 -24.08 20.42 -12.87
N ARG A 434 -23.19 20.02 -11.97
CA ARG A 434 -23.51 19.86 -10.54
C ARG A 434 -22.33 20.25 -9.69
N VAL A 435 -22.61 20.97 -8.60
CA VAL A 435 -21.67 21.22 -7.52
C VAL A 435 -22.31 20.74 -6.23
N SER A 436 -21.58 19.99 -5.40
CA SER A 436 -22.07 19.57 -4.09
C SER A 436 -21.00 19.66 -3.00
N LEU A 437 -21.46 19.98 -1.79
CA LEU A 437 -20.66 19.98 -0.58
C LEU A 437 -21.37 19.17 0.49
N VAL A 438 -20.64 18.26 1.14
CA VAL A 438 -21.17 17.39 2.19
C VAL A 438 -20.30 17.46 3.44
N GLU A 439 -20.90 17.81 4.57
CA GLU A 439 -20.34 17.70 5.91
C GLU A 439 -20.82 16.38 6.55
N PRO A 440 -19.96 15.34 6.63
CA PRO A 440 -20.36 14.04 7.14
C PRO A 440 -20.60 13.99 8.65
N TRP A 441 -20.06 14.96 9.41
CA TRP A 441 -20.15 15.01 10.86
C TRP A 441 -20.67 16.37 11.35
N PHE A 442 -21.86 16.75 10.89
CA PHE A 442 -22.49 18.02 11.23
C PHE A 442 -22.70 18.15 12.75
N MET A 443 -22.28 19.29 13.31
CA MET A 443 -22.26 19.56 14.76
C MET A 443 -21.51 18.50 15.58
N GLY A 444 -20.49 17.85 15.01
CA GLY A 444 -19.68 16.83 15.68
C GLY A 444 -20.40 15.48 15.88
N LYS A 445 -21.60 15.32 15.32
CA LYS A 445 -22.38 14.08 15.40
C LYS A 445 -22.33 13.38 14.05
N LYS A 446 -22.57 12.06 13.98
CA LYS A 446 -22.71 11.29 12.73
C LYS A 446 -24.01 11.66 11.99
N LEU A 447 -24.10 12.92 11.59
CA LEU A 447 -25.19 13.56 10.87
C LEU A 447 -24.58 14.14 9.59
N LYS A 448 -25.03 13.63 8.45
CA LYS A 448 -24.55 14.07 7.14
C LYS A 448 -25.42 15.23 6.68
N LEU A 449 -24.88 16.44 6.71
CA LEU A 449 -25.50 17.61 6.07
C LEU A 449 -24.90 17.75 4.67
N GLY A 450 -25.72 17.86 3.65
CA GLY A 450 -25.24 18.11 2.30
C GLY A 450 -26.07 19.16 1.59
N GLY A 451 -25.43 19.83 0.65
CA GLY A 451 -26.07 20.75 -0.28
C GLY A 451 -25.54 20.52 -1.69
N GLU A 452 -26.41 20.69 -2.69
CA GLU A 452 -26.01 20.66 -4.10
C GLU A 452 -26.72 21.76 -4.90
N LEU A 453 -26.01 22.27 -5.89
CA LEU A 453 -26.54 23.10 -6.98
C LEU A 453 -26.41 22.28 -8.25
N TYR A 454 -27.44 22.29 -9.09
CA TYR A 454 -27.40 21.57 -10.35
C TYR A 454 -28.15 22.30 -11.47
N TYR A 455 -27.66 22.10 -12.68
CA TYR A 455 -28.28 22.49 -13.93
C TYR A 455 -28.26 21.28 -14.85
N ARG A 456 -29.38 20.97 -15.48
CA ARG A 456 -29.56 19.79 -16.32
C ARG A 456 -30.42 20.17 -17.51
N ASP A 457 -29.87 19.99 -18.69
CA ASP A 457 -30.50 20.21 -19.97
C ASP A 457 -30.56 18.84 -20.67
N LEU A 458 -31.78 18.32 -20.90
CA LEU A 458 -32.03 17.00 -21.50
C LEU A 458 -32.85 17.17 -22.77
N LEU A 459 -32.25 16.85 -23.91
CA LEU A 459 -32.82 16.99 -25.26
C LEU A 459 -33.28 15.63 -25.83
N PHE A 460 -33.56 14.64 -24.98
CA PHE A 460 -33.94 13.27 -25.37
C PHE A 460 -35.16 12.73 -24.62
N LEU A 461 -35.78 13.53 -23.74
CA LEU A 461 -36.93 13.07 -22.95
C LEU A 461 -38.22 12.98 -23.79
N SER A 462 -38.31 13.76 -24.86
CA SER A 462 -39.44 13.80 -25.79
C SER A 462 -38.95 14.27 -27.17
N GLU A 463 -39.63 13.86 -28.24
CA GLU A 463 -39.42 14.45 -29.58
C GLU A 463 -40.13 15.81 -29.73
N GLU A 464 -41.00 16.17 -28.78
CA GLU A 464 -41.84 17.38 -28.85
C GLU A 464 -41.37 18.54 -27.97
N TYR A 465 -40.53 18.29 -26.96
CA TYR A 465 -40.04 19.33 -26.06
C TYR A 465 -38.67 19.02 -25.46
N ASP A 466 -37.91 20.07 -25.23
CA ASP A 466 -36.68 20.07 -24.43
C ASP A 466 -37.03 20.34 -22.97
N GLN A 467 -36.28 19.76 -22.03
CA GLN A 467 -36.49 20.01 -20.61
C GLN A 467 -35.19 20.52 -19.95
N THR A 468 -35.28 21.71 -19.37
CA THR A 468 -34.22 22.30 -18.56
C THR A 468 -34.62 22.34 -17.08
N ASN A 469 -33.80 21.72 -16.24
CA ASN A 469 -33.92 21.74 -14.79
C ASN A 469 -32.76 22.51 -14.16
N ALA A 470 -33.06 23.58 -13.44
CA ALA A 470 -32.10 24.29 -12.62
C ALA A 470 -32.57 24.29 -11.17
N GLY A 471 -31.72 23.89 -10.23
CA GLY A 471 -32.15 23.76 -8.85
C GLY A 471 -31.04 23.69 -7.82
N ALA A 472 -31.49 23.73 -6.57
CA ALA A 472 -30.68 23.55 -5.38
C ALA A 472 -31.37 22.53 -4.47
N SER A 473 -30.58 21.70 -3.80
CA SER A 473 -31.10 20.82 -2.76
C SER A 473 -30.24 20.87 -1.51
N ILE A 474 -30.90 20.73 -0.35
CA ILE A 474 -30.27 20.56 0.95
C ILE A 474 -30.84 19.31 1.60
N TRP A 475 -29.99 18.52 2.24
CA TRP A 475 -30.43 17.30 2.90
C TRP A 475 -29.68 17.06 4.20
N LEU A 476 -30.37 16.44 5.14
CA LEU A 476 -29.81 15.96 6.39
C LEU A 476 -30.08 14.45 6.50
N GLY A 477 -29.01 13.67 6.68
CA GLY A 477 -29.07 12.23 6.79
C GLY A 477 -28.48 11.71 8.09
N LYS A 478 -29.16 10.76 8.72
CA LYS A 478 -28.70 10.05 9.92
C LYS A 478 -28.69 8.55 9.68
N GLN A 479 -27.61 7.89 10.08
CA GLN A 479 -27.56 6.43 10.09
C GLN A 479 -28.37 5.89 11.28
N VAL A 480 -29.26 4.94 11.03
CA VAL A 480 -30.12 4.29 12.02
C VAL A 480 -29.74 2.81 12.09
N GLY A 481 -29.04 2.43 13.14
CA GLY A 481 -28.46 1.09 13.25
C GLY A 481 -27.37 0.81 12.21
N ARG A 482 -27.06 -0.48 12.00
CA ARG A 482 -25.93 -0.89 11.14
C ARG A 482 -26.24 -0.89 9.64
N ARG A 483 -27.53 -0.93 9.27
CA ARG A 483 -27.98 -1.18 7.88
C ARG A 483 -29.06 -0.22 7.38
N ALA A 484 -29.56 0.70 8.19
CA ALA A 484 -30.57 1.67 7.76
C ALA A 484 -30.04 3.11 7.86
N ARG A 485 -30.62 3.99 7.03
CA ARG A 485 -30.36 5.43 7.01
C ARG A 485 -31.68 6.14 6.77
N ILE A 486 -31.91 7.22 7.49
CA ILE A 486 -33.00 8.16 7.23
C ILE A 486 -32.37 9.44 6.65
N GLU A 487 -32.95 9.97 5.58
CA GLU A 487 -32.56 11.23 4.97
C GLU A 487 -33.81 12.07 4.70
N GLY A 488 -33.80 13.31 5.15
CA GLY A 488 -34.75 14.33 4.71
C GLY A 488 -34.07 15.25 3.71
N ARG A 489 -34.72 15.52 2.57
CA ARG A 489 -34.22 16.39 1.51
C ARG A 489 -35.27 17.42 1.14
N TYR A 490 -34.84 18.67 1.04
CA TYR A 490 -35.63 19.76 0.48
C TYR A 490 -34.98 20.20 -0.83
N ARG A 491 -35.77 20.33 -1.90
CA ARG A 491 -35.30 20.67 -3.24
C ARG A 491 -36.13 21.83 -3.78
N PHE A 492 -35.44 22.86 -4.24
CA PHE A 492 -35.98 23.96 -5.02
C PHE A 492 -35.53 23.77 -6.46
N GLU A 493 -36.47 23.62 -7.38
CA GLU A 493 -36.19 23.28 -8.79
C GLU A 493 -37.13 24.08 -9.70
N LYS A 494 -36.54 24.72 -10.71
CA LYS A 494 -37.24 25.32 -11.83
C LYS A 494 -37.13 24.36 -13.01
N ILE A 495 -38.25 24.05 -13.63
CA ILE A 495 -38.36 23.20 -14.81
C ILE A 495 -38.92 24.08 -15.92
N GLU A 496 -38.20 24.17 -17.03
CA GLU A 496 -38.58 24.88 -18.25
C GLU A 496 -38.67 23.92 -19.43
#